data_AF-A0A9W6ZWJ1-F1
#
_entry.id   AF-A0A9W6ZWJ1-F1
#
_cell.length_a   1.000
_cell.length_b   1.000
_cell.length_c   1.000
_cell.angle_alpha   90.00
_cell.angle_beta   90.00
_cell.angle_gamma   90.00
#
_symmetry.space_group_name_H-M   'P 1'
#
loop_
_entity.id
_entity.type
_entity.pdbx_description
1 polymer ?
#
loop_
_entity_poly.entity_id
_entity_poly.type
_entity_poly.pdbx_seq_one_letter_code
_entity_poly.pdbx_strand_id
1 'polypeptide(L)'
;MIKETTTVSTTVVLKHPYKHPYKHPYKHPFLTVVVSIIVLLNMFTVKAFTINARRSFHQSFHQSLHQSTILSASTSPLSSGLASTSLPSVNLFKSVVKTLKTTYDLTQHDSPNPEEMKWKTEGEFSVDTAPLHPIADFTFHDDGDESSPHPNPQDFHPLTVPICTQNDGRSLGLLFDPESLNSPPKLCITKPSGGVLLLADTLDSYTLRILTYHDLHSPDSPALTSSLSLYNSHSPTPYTPGEIQKLSKYGHSKYSALRVGPFRDIYDLLSIEKYLKGSTELDVLSSAEVNNGKFGCGSNFIFYSRLLKKMKNRDDEARDAARNVIKCNLGVASLSVDYLEDFEDVERLAGIEVSLEDFYYKVKKSEKEQANDSDEQTPRDRAIEAGRELLDEVAFKGGDWSSCRDDLRRIYKEGGMNAVAEFI
;
A
#
# COMPACT_ATOMS: atom_id res chain seq x y z
N MET A 1 55.21 -46.64 -12.79
CA MET A 1 54.84 -45.62 -11.79
C MET A 1 53.89 -44.63 -12.46
N ILE A 2 52.66 -44.54 -11.93
CA ILE A 2 51.73 -43.39 -11.84
C ILE A 2 51.73 -42.41 -13.04
N LYS A 3 50.76 -42.53 -13.97
CA LYS A 3 49.52 -41.73 -14.11
C LYS A 3 49.73 -40.22 -14.32
N GLU A 4 49.46 -39.78 -15.55
CA GLU A 4 48.84 -38.47 -15.83
C GLU A 4 47.67 -38.67 -16.79
N THR A 5 46.58 -37.97 -16.50
CA THR A 5 45.27 -38.08 -17.15
C THR A 5 44.96 -36.72 -17.74
N THR A 6 44.79 -36.60 -19.06
CA THR A 6 43.95 -35.52 -19.60
C THR A 6 43.29 -35.91 -20.93
N THR A 7 41.95 -35.83 -20.90
CA THR A 7 41.01 -35.31 -21.91
C THR A 7 40.69 -35.99 -23.25
N VAL A 8 39.38 -36.23 -23.39
CA VAL A 8 38.45 -35.84 -24.49
C VAL A 8 37.94 -36.94 -25.44
N SER A 9 36.61 -37.13 -25.32
CA SER A 9 35.58 -37.37 -26.35
C SER A 9 35.71 -38.60 -27.24
N THR A 10 34.62 -39.37 -27.38
CA THR A 10 33.87 -39.50 -28.64
C THR A 10 32.54 -40.21 -28.38
N THR A 11 31.47 -39.64 -28.91
CA THR A 11 30.19 -40.25 -29.27
C THR A 11 30.38 -41.59 -30.03
N VAL A 12 29.44 -42.55 -29.91
CA VAL A 12 28.81 -43.24 -31.07
C VAL A 12 27.80 -44.30 -30.58
N VAL A 13 26.63 -44.16 -31.18
CA VAL A 13 25.48 -45.06 -31.35
C VAL A 13 25.83 -46.55 -31.43
N LEU A 14 25.05 -47.41 -30.77
CA LEU A 14 24.73 -48.74 -31.27
C LEU A 14 23.26 -49.13 -31.04
N LYS A 15 22.69 -49.71 -32.10
CA LYS A 15 21.31 -50.16 -32.28
C LYS A 15 21.06 -51.56 -31.71
N HIS A 16 19.75 -51.81 -31.48
CA HIS A 16 18.99 -53.08 -31.62
C HIS A 16 19.08 -54.13 -30.48
N PRO A 17 18.13 -55.11 -30.45
CA PRO A 17 16.67 -55.06 -30.67
C PRO A 17 15.94 -55.86 -29.55
N TYR A 18 14.59 -55.87 -29.53
CA TYR A 18 13.74 -57.07 -29.36
C TYR A 18 12.28 -56.66 -29.07
N LYS A 19 11.36 -57.17 -29.88
CA LYS A 19 9.93 -57.27 -29.59
C LYS A 19 9.70 -58.59 -28.85
N HIS A 20 8.88 -58.59 -27.79
CA HIS A 20 7.86 -59.61 -27.59
C HIS A 20 6.72 -59.10 -26.68
N PRO A 21 5.51 -59.66 -26.80
CA PRO A 21 4.27 -59.09 -26.28
C PRO A 21 3.91 -59.69 -24.91
N TYR A 22 3.42 -58.87 -23.99
CA TYR A 22 2.64 -59.36 -22.85
C TYR A 22 1.39 -58.50 -22.65
N LYS A 23 0.25 -59.13 -22.91
CA LYS A 23 -1.05 -58.76 -22.35
C LYS A 23 -0.95 -58.90 -20.84
N HIS A 24 -1.17 -57.81 -20.09
CA HIS A 24 -1.45 -57.91 -18.65
C HIS A 24 -2.96 -57.86 -18.41
N PRO A 25 -3.52 -58.85 -17.68
CA PRO A 25 -4.89 -58.86 -17.21
C PRO A 25 -5.00 -58.28 -15.78
N TYR A 26 -6.24 -57.94 -15.40
CA TYR A 26 -6.71 -57.51 -14.08
C TYR A 26 -6.48 -56.05 -13.68
N LYS A 27 -7.41 -55.20 -14.15
CA LYS A 27 -7.87 -54.04 -13.36
C LYS A 27 -8.53 -54.58 -12.10
N HIS A 28 -7.92 -54.40 -10.93
CA HIS A 28 -8.64 -54.55 -9.66
C HIS A 28 -9.38 -53.24 -9.39
N PRO A 29 -10.69 -53.14 -9.68
CA PRO A 29 -11.44 -51.89 -9.48
C PRO A 29 -11.39 -51.42 -8.03
N PHE A 30 -11.25 -52.36 -7.09
CA PHE A 30 -11.15 -52.06 -5.67
C PHE A 30 -9.89 -51.25 -5.31
N LEU A 31 -8.73 -51.56 -5.89
CA LEU A 31 -7.48 -50.87 -5.55
C LEU A 31 -7.47 -49.44 -6.12
N THR A 32 -8.02 -49.24 -7.31
CA THR A 32 -8.16 -47.90 -7.92
C THR A 32 -9.14 -47.02 -7.15
N VAL A 33 -10.24 -47.59 -6.65
CA VAL A 33 -11.21 -46.88 -5.80
C VAL A 33 -10.59 -46.52 -4.46
N VAL A 34 -9.86 -47.44 -3.81
CA VAL A 34 -9.19 -47.18 -2.53
C VAL A 34 -8.13 -46.08 -2.67
N VAL A 35 -7.29 -46.11 -3.71
CA VAL A 35 -6.30 -45.05 -3.96
C VAL A 35 -6.97 -43.70 -4.24
N SER A 36 -8.07 -43.68 -5.00
CA SER A 36 -8.82 -42.45 -5.29
C SER A 36 -9.47 -41.87 -4.02
N ILE A 37 -10.01 -42.71 -3.14
CA ILE A 37 -10.57 -42.30 -1.85
C ILE A 37 -9.49 -41.74 -0.93
N ILE A 38 -8.31 -42.36 -0.87
CA ILE A 38 -7.18 -41.87 -0.06
C ILE A 38 -6.68 -40.50 -0.58
N VAL A 39 -6.58 -40.32 -1.90
CA VAL A 39 -6.22 -39.03 -2.51
C VAL A 39 -7.27 -37.97 -2.20
N LEU A 40 -8.57 -38.29 -2.34
CA LEU A 40 -9.66 -37.37 -1.98
C LEU A 40 -9.64 -37.01 -0.50
N LEU A 41 -9.48 -37.99 0.40
CA LEU A 41 -9.38 -37.74 1.84
C LEU A 41 -8.20 -36.84 2.18
N ASN A 42 -7.03 -37.06 1.56
CA ASN A 42 -5.85 -36.21 1.73
C ASN A 42 -6.06 -34.79 1.18
N MET A 43 -6.76 -34.64 0.05
CA MET A 43 -7.13 -33.31 -0.47
C MET A 43 -8.11 -32.60 0.46
N PHE A 44 -9.06 -33.31 1.07
CA PHE A 44 -9.99 -32.74 2.04
C PHE A 44 -9.31 -32.36 3.36
N THR A 45 -8.37 -33.16 3.87
CA THR A 45 -7.59 -32.79 5.07
C THR A 45 -6.65 -31.63 4.82
N VAL A 46 -5.99 -31.56 3.66
CA VAL A 46 -5.16 -30.39 3.30
C VAL A 46 -6.03 -29.14 3.15
N LYS A 47 -7.17 -29.23 2.46
CA LYS A 47 -8.09 -28.09 2.29
C LYS A 47 -8.71 -27.64 3.62
N ALA A 48 -9.07 -28.57 4.51
CA ALA A 48 -9.56 -28.28 5.85
C ALA A 48 -8.47 -27.67 6.74
N PHE A 49 -7.23 -28.14 6.64
CA PHE A 49 -6.08 -27.58 7.34
C PHE A 49 -5.78 -26.15 6.87
N THR A 50 -5.77 -25.89 5.56
CA THR A 50 -5.57 -24.56 4.99
C THR A 50 -6.71 -23.60 5.35
N ILE A 51 -7.96 -24.07 5.37
CA ILE A 51 -9.11 -23.25 5.80
C ILE A 51 -9.04 -22.93 7.29
N ASN A 52 -8.66 -23.90 8.14
CA ASN A 52 -8.53 -23.68 9.57
C ASN A 52 -7.30 -22.81 9.90
N ALA A 53 -6.19 -22.95 9.18
CA ALA A 53 -5.02 -22.08 9.31
C ALA A 53 -5.36 -20.64 8.85
N ARG A 54 -6.11 -20.49 7.74
CA ARG A 54 -6.59 -19.18 7.27
C ARG A 54 -7.57 -18.55 8.25
N ARG A 55 -8.49 -19.31 8.84
CA ARG A 55 -9.43 -18.84 9.88
C ARG A 55 -8.71 -18.48 11.18
N SER A 56 -7.76 -19.28 11.62
CA SER A 56 -6.96 -19.01 12.83
C SER A 56 -6.06 -17.79 12.63
N PHE A 57 -5.44 -17.64 11.44
CA PHE A 57 -4.70 -16.43 11.08
C PHE A 57 -5.64 -15.21 11.02
N HIS A 58 -6.80 -15.30 10.36
CA HIS A 58 -7.78 -14.21 10.33
C HIS A 58 -8.27 -13.85 11.74
N GLN A 59 -8.56 -14.82 12.60
CA GLN A 59 -9.05 -14.59 13.97
C GLN A 59 -7.97 -13.96 14.86
N SER A 60 -6.74 -14.48 14.84
CA SER A 60 -5.62 -13.87 15.58
C SER A 60 -5.27 -12.48 15.06
N PHE A 61 -5.41 -12.26 13.75
CA PHE A 61 -5.19 -10.96 13.10
C PHE A 61 -6.30 -9.95 13.41
N HIS A 62 -7.58 -10.37 13.39
CA HIS A 62 -8.70 -9.52 13.82
C HIS A 62 -8.68 -9.22 15.33
N GLN A 63 -8.25 -10.17 16.17
CA GLN A 63 -8.07 -9.93 17.60
C GLN A 63 -6.95 -8.93 17.87
N SER A 64 -5.84 -9.01 17.12
CA SER A 64 -4.76 -8.02 17.19
C SER A 64 -5.23 -6.64 16.71
N LEU A 65 -6.03 -6.58 15.64
CA LEU A 65 -6.61 -5.33 15.12
C LEU A 65 -7.62 -4.71 16.10
N HIS A 66 -8.52 -5.51 16.67
CA HIS A 66 -9.46 -5.03 17.68
C HIS A 66 -8.76 -4.54 18.95
N GLN A 67 -7.67 -5.17 19.38
CA GLN A 67 -6.88 -4.67 20.52
C GLN A 67 -6.22 -3.32 20.20
N SER A 68 -5.74 -3.09 18.98
CA SER A 68 -5.24 -1.78 18.56
C SER A 68 -6.33 -0.71 18.41
N THR A 69 -7.54 -1.06 17.95
CA THR A 69 -8.66 -0.12 17.77
C THR A 69 -9.37 0.22 19.09
N ILE A 70 -9.37 -0.68 20.08
CA ILE A 70 -10.01 -0.44 21.38
C ILE A 70 -9.12 0.42 22.29
N LEU A 71 -7.80 0.39 22.13
CA LEU A 71 -6.86 1.22 22.90
C LEU A 71 -6.76 2.66 22.40
N SER A 72 -7.24 2.98 21.19
CA SER A 72 -7.27 4.34 20.64
C SER A 72 -8.56 5.12 20.93
N ALA A 73 -9.57 4.50 21.55
CA ALA A 73 -10.88 5.11 21.79
C ALA A 73 -10.96 5.99 23.07
N SER A 74 -9.82 6.31 23.70
CA SER A 74 -9.73 7.09 24.93
C SER A 74 -9.11 8.46 24.68
N THR A 75 -9.71 9.29 23.83
CA THR A 75 -9.39 10.72 23.76
C THR A 75 -10.62 11.56 23.48
N SER A 76 -10.74 12.65 24.25
CA SER A 76 -11.71 13.74 24.16
C SER A 76 -11.92 14.26 22.72
N PRO A 77 -13.07 14.87 22.40
CA PRO A 77 -13.36 15.35 21.05
C PRO A 77 -12.31 16.38 20.58
N LEU A 78 -11.61 16.03 19.50
CA LEU A 78 -10.51 16.75 18.83
C LEU A 78 -10.95 18.06 18.13
N SER A 79 -12.07 18.67 18.53
CA SER A 79 -12.70 19.77 17.78
C SER A 79 -11.92 21.10 17.80
N SER A 80 -10.80 21.21 18.51
CA SER A 80 -10.02 22.45 18.60
C SER A 80 -8.56 22.33 18.14
N GLY A 81 -8.12 21.17 17.61
CA GLY A 81 -6.70 20.91 17.28
C GLY A 81 -6.41 20.60 15.81
N LEU A 82 -7.44 20.53 14.96
CA LEU A 82 -7.37 19.93 13.62
C LEU A 82 -6.48 20.67 12.61
N ALA A 83 -6.19 21.96 12.84
CA ALA A 83 -5.43 22.79 11.90
C ALA A 83 -3.99 23.11 12.36
N SER A 84 -3.54 22.63 13.52
CA SER A 84 -2.21 23.00 14.01
C SER A 84 -1.15 21.97 13.61
N THR A 85 -0.06 22.43 13.00
CA THR A 85 1.23 21.72 12.90
C THR A 85 1.81 21.33 14.26
N SER A 86 1.21 21.79 15.36
CA SER A 86 1.60 21.56 16.75
C SER A 86 1.10 20.24 17.35
N LEU A 87 0.50 19.35 16.54
CA LEU A 87 0.14 18.01 16.99
C LEU A 87 1.37 17.31 17.62
N PRO A 88 1.25 16.73 18.83
CA PRO A 88 2.37 16.08 19.51
C PRO A 88 3.09 15.04 18.65
N SER A 89 2.34 14.28 17.84
CA SER A 89 2.89 13.29 16.89
C SER A 89 3.68 13.94 15.75
N VAL A 90 3.28 15.11 15.26
CA VAL A 90 4.02 15.87 14.24
C VAL A 90 5.32 16.41 14.82
N ASN A 91 5.29 16.99 16.02
CA ASN A 91 6.50 17.47 16.70
C ASN A 91 7.47 16.32 17.02
N LEU A 92 6.94 15.18 17.48
CA LEU A 92 7.69 13.95 17.68
C LEU A 92 8.36 13.51 16.38
N PHE A 93 7.59 13.40 15.29
CA PHE A 93 8.09 12.99 13.98
C PHE A 93 9.17 13.94 13.47
N LYS A 94 8.92 15.27 13.48
CA LYS A 94 9.90 16.30 13.10
C LYS A 94 11.20 16.14 13.89
N SER A 95 11.10 15.93 15.21
CA SER A 95 12.25 15.78 16.10
C SER A 95 13.04 14.49 15.83
N VAL A 96 12.35 13.36 15.66
CA VAL A 96 12.96 12.07 15.31
C VAL A 96 13.72 12.17 13.99
N VAL A 97 13.06 12.71 12.95
CA VAL A 97 13.67 12.86 11.63
C VAL A 97 14.86 13.81 11.67
N LYS A 98 14.73 14.98 12.33
CA LYS A 98 15.82 15.95 12.45
C LYS A 98 17.04 15.33 13.13
N THR A 99 16.82 14.60 14.22
CA THR A 99 17.88 13.89 14.96
C THR A 99 18.58 12.85 14.08
N LEU A 100 17.83 12.08 13.30
CA LEU A 100 18.39 11.08 12.38
C LEU A 100 19.17 11.75 11.23
N LYS A 101 18.65 12.83 10.63
CA LYS A 101 19.33 13.60 9.57
C LYS A 101 20.66 14.20 10.00
N THR A 102 20.75 14.72 11.23
CA THR A 102 21.98 15.38 11.70
C THR A 102 23.15 14.42 11.91
N THR A 103 22.87 13.14 12.09
CA THR A 103 23.87 12.13 12.45
C THR A 103 24.08 11.09 11.36
N TYR A 104 23.12 11.00 10.43
CA TYR A 104 23.12 10.06 9.34
C TYR A 104 22.91 10.83 8.06
N ASP A 105 23.85 10.72 7.12
CA ASP A 105 23.61 11.16 5.76
C ASP A 105 22.58 10.20 5.14
N LEU A 106 21.29 10.54 5.32
CA LEU A 106 20.17 9.78 4.78
C LEU A 106 20.21 9.69 3.24
N THR A 107 21.07 10.48 2.59
CA THR A 107 21.28 10.44 1.13
C THR A 107 22.36 9.44 0.71
N GLN A 108 23.24 9.00 1.62
CA GLN A 108 24.38 8.13 1.31
C GLN A 108 24.16 6.64 1.57
N HIS A 109 23.06 6.26 2.21
CA HIS A 109 22.68 4.86 2.29
C HIS A 109 21.67 4.52 1.21
N ASP A 110 22.11 3.64 0.32
CA ASP A 110 21.34 3.03 -0.75
C ASP A 110 19.87 2.84 -0.31
N SER A 111 18.97 3.59 -0.96
CA SER A 111 17.72 2.96 -1.41
C SER A 111 18.11 1.58 -1.90
N PRO A 112 17.54 0.49 -1.34
CA PRO A 112 18.14 -0.84 -1.34
C PRO A 112 18.90 -1.09 -2.63
N ASN A 113 20.23 -1.25 -2.51
CA ASN A 113 21.27 -1.18 -3.55
C ASN A 113 20.70 -1.09 -4.96
N PRO A 114 20.99 -0.06 -5.77
CA PRO A 114 20.58 -0.03 -7.16
C PRO A 114 20.98 -1.27 -7.97
N GLU A 115 21.83 -2.18 -7.50
CA GLU A 115 22.02 -3.54 -8.07
C GLU A 115 21.03 -4.60 -7.54
N GLU A 116 20.55 -4.49 -6.30
CA GLU A 116 19.38 -5.22 -5.77
C GLU A 116 18.04 -4.62 -6.26
N MET A 117 18.05 -3.35 -6.70
CA MET A 117 16.98 -2.61 -7.36
C MET A 117 17.29 -2.26 -8.83
N LYS A 118 18.31 -2.87 -9.46
CA LYS A 118 18.56 -2.79 -10.92
C LYS A 118 17.60 -3.76 -11.58
N TRP A 119 16.31 -3.48 -11.41
CA TRP A 119 15.29 -4.03 -12.26
C TRP A 119 15.47 -3.27 -13.57
N LYS A 120 16.10 -3.92 -14.56
CA LYS A 120 16.38 -3.35 -15.87
C LYS A 120 15.22 -2.48 -16.32
N THR A 121 15.57 -1.25 -16.67
CA THR A 121 14.89 -0.33 -17.56
C THR A 121 14.45 -1.01 -18.86
N GLU A 122 13.43 -1.86 -18.75
CA GLU A 122 12.55 -2.33 -19.82
C GLU A 122 11.10 -2.10 -19.36
N GLY A 123 10.79 -0.97 -18.70
CA GLY A 123 9.41 -0.54 -18.42
C GLY A 123 8.52 -1.52 -17.63
N GLU A 124 9.08 -2.55 -16.98
CA GLU A 124 8.29 -3.72 -16.59
C GLU A 124 7.59 -3.60 -15.22
N PHE A 125 8.13 -2.85 -14.27
CA PHE A 125 7.43 -2.47 -13.04
C PHE A 125 7.98 -1.10 -12.60
N SER A 126 7.42 0.00 -13.11
CA SER A 126 7.53 1.26 -12.39
C SER A 126 6.57 1.15 -11.22
N VAL A 127 7.10 0.78 -10.06
CA VAL A 127 6.41 1.04 -8.81
C VAL A 127 6.86 2.44 -8.44
N ASP A 128 5.94 3.39 -8.33
CA ASP A 128 6.16 4.56 -7.49
C ASP A 128 6.25 4.07 -6.04
N THR A 129 7.33 3.36 -5.73
CA THR A 129 7.71 3.11 -4.35
C THR A 129 8.08 4.47 -3.84
N ALA A 130 7.20 5.08 -3.04
CA ALA A 130 7.66 6.01 -2.03
C ALA A 130 8.87 5.34 -1.38
N PRO A 131 10.07 5.95 -1.46
CA PRO A 131 11.28 5.30 -0.97
C PRO A 131 11.06 4.84 0.47
N LEU A 132 11.81 3.84 0.93
CA LEU A 132 11.88 3.57 2.38
C LEU A 132 12.27 4.83 3.18
N HIS A 133 12.90 5.80 2.51
CA HIS A 133 13.34 7.08 3.03
C HIS A 133 12.90 8.24 2.14
N PRO A 134 11.60 8.54 1.96
CA PRO A 134 11.19 9.73 1.21
C PRO A 134 11.77 10.97 1.88
N ILE A 135 11.95 10.89 3.21
CA ILE A 135 12.20 12.02 4.10
C ILE A 135 13.57 12.68 3.90
N ALA A 136 14.58 12.00 3.36
CA ALA A 136 15.92 12.56 3.19
C ALA A 136 15.89 13.92 2.49
N ASP A 137 15.04 14.04 1.47
CA ASP A 137 14.95 15.23 0.61
C ASP A 137 13.86 16.23 1.03
N PHE A 138 13.08 15.95 2.09
CA PHE A 138 12.06 16.89 2.57
C PHE A 138 12.66 17.93 3.51
N THR A 139 12.34 19.19 3.25
CA THR A 139 12.64 20.31 4.14
C THR A 139 11.42 20.59 5.01
N PHE A 140 11.58 20.51 6.33
CA PHE A 140 10.49 20.83 7.25
C PHE A 140 10.27 22.33 7.28
N HIS A 141 9.01 22.71 7.23
CA HIS A 141 8.58 24.06 7.54
C HIS A 141 8.79 24.25 9.05
N ASP A 142 9.85 24.97 9.41
CA ASP A 142 10.02 25.52 10.76
C ASP A 142 9.13 26.76 10.87
N ASP A 143 8.41 26.91 11.98
CA ASP A 143 7.41 27.97 12.20
C ASP A 143 8.01 29.41 12.22
N GLY A 144 9.30 29.58 11.89
CA GLY A 144 10.03 30.85 11.93
C GLY A 144 10.93 31.15 10.74
N ASP A 145 10.96 30.32 9.69
CA ASP A 145 11.76 30.60 8.48
C ASP A 145 10.85 31.01 7.29
N GLU A 146 10.52 32.30 7.24
CA GLU A 146 9.73 32.92 6.17
C GLU A 146 10.46 32.94 4.81
N SER A 147 11.73 32.51 4.75
CA SER A 147 12.56 32.64 3.55
C SER A 147 12.40 31.49 2.53
N SER A 148 11.74 30.41 2.93
CA SER A 148 11.43 29.28 2.03
C SER A 148 10.09 29.54 1.33
N PRO A 149 9.98 29.33 0.00
CA PRO A 149 8.72 29.49 -0.71
C PRO A 149 7.73 28.44 -0.22
N HIS A 150 6.91 28.80 0.76
CA HIS A 150 5.81 27.97 1.23
C HIS A 150 4.81 27.83 0.08
N PRO A 151 4.56 26.62 -0.43
CA PRO A 151 3.54 26.44 -1.45
C PRO A 151 2.19 26.86 -0.86
N ASN A 152 1.38 27.55 -1.66
CA ASN A 152 0.08 28.05 -1.22
C ASN A 152 -0.78 26.86 -0.74
N PRO A 153 -1.21 26.80 0.52
CA PRO A 153 -1.99 25.67 1.04
C PRO A 153 -3.26 25.38 0.24
N GLN A 154 -3.82 26.39 -0.44
CA GLN A 154 -5.02 26.22 -1.25
C GLN A 154 -4.77 25.41 -2.53
N ASP A 155 -3.52 25.33 -2.99
CA ASP A 155 -3.15 24.60 -4.20
C ASP A 155 -3.06 23.08 -3.94
N PHE A 156 -3.12 22.64 -2.67
CA PHE A 156 -3.16 21.23 -2.28
C PHE A 156 -4.59 20.72 -2.14
N HIS A 157 -4.71 19.39 -2.18
CA HIS A 157 -5.97 18.69 -1.97
C HIS A 157 -6.70 19.21 -0.71
N PRO A 158 -8.02 19.48 -0.75
CA PRO A 158 -8.73 20.16 0.35
C PRO A 158 -8.70 19.43 1.70
N LEU A 159 -8.46 18.12 1.65
CA LEU A 159 -8.38 17.26 2.83
C LEU A 159 -6.96 17.02 3.35
N THR A 160 -5.94 17.70 2.80
CA THR A 160 -4.54 17.51 3.23
C THR A 160 -3.94 18.76 3.87
N VAL A 161 -3.06 18.53 4.85
CA VAL A 161 -2.20 19.58 5.44
C VAL A 161 -0.75 19.22 5.15
N PRO A 162 -0.03 19.97 4.29
CA PRO A 162 1.39 19.73 4.05
C PRO A 162 2.22 20.04 5.31
N ILE A 163 3.17 19.15 5.64
CA ILE A 163 4.06 19.25 6.81
C ILE A 163 5.49 19.64 6.38
N CYS A 164 5.92 19.13 5.24
CA CYS A 164 7.22 19.42 4.65
C CYS A 164 7.17 19.24 3.13
N THR A 165 8.05 19.95 2.43
CA THR A 165 8.04 20.02 0.95
C THR A 165 9.41 19.61 0.39
N GLN A 166 9.39 18.94 -0.76
CA GLN A 166 10.54 18.60 -1.60
C GLN A 166 10.71 19.62 -2.73
N ASN A 167 11.90 19.65 -3.32
CA ASN A 167 12.22 20.57 -4.42
C ASN A 167 11.39 20.32 -5.70
N ASP A 168 10.82 19.12 -5.87
CA ASP A 168 9.95 18.77 -7.00
C ASP A 168 8.47 19.19 -6.79
N GLY A 169 8.19 19.90 -5.69
CA GLY A 169 6.85 20.36 -5.31
C GLY A 169 6.03 19.32 -4.54
N ARG A 170 6.50 18.07 -4.41
CA ARG A 170 5.83 17.08 -3.56
C ARG A 170 5.98 17.47 -2.09
N SER A 171 5.00 17.11 -1.30
CA SER A 171 4.93 17.41 0.12
C SER A 171 4.48 16.19 0.88
N LEU A 172 5.09 15.95 2.04
CA LEU A 172 4.55 15.02 3.01
C LEU A 172 3.39 15.74 3.69
N GLY A 173 2.22 15.12 3.72
CA GLY A 173 1.01 15.71 4.26
C GLY A 173 0.31 14.81 5.26
N LEU A 174 -0.52 15.42 6.08
CA LEU A 174 -1.55 14.73 6.85
C LEU A 174 -2.84 14.74 6.04
N LEU A 175 -3.37 13.57 5.74
CA LEU A 175 -4.68 13.39 5.11
C LEU A 175 -5.74 13.23 6.19
N PHE A 176 -6.73 14.10 6.14
CA PHE A 176 -7.94 14.01 6.94
C PHE A 176 -9.01 13.18 6.22
N ASP A 177 -9.62 12.24 6.92
CA ASP A 177 -10.65 11.35 6.38
C ASP A 177 -12.04 11.75 6.89
N PRO A 178 -12.92 12.31 6.04
CA PRO A 178 -14.26 12.74 6.43
C PRO A 178 -15.12 11.59 6.99
N GLU A 179 -14.86 10.35 6.61
CA GLU A 179 -15.59 9.20 7.13
C GLU A 179 -15.18 8.87 8.57
N SER A 180 -13.94 9.17 8.92
CA SER A 180 -13.27 8.75 10.15
C SER A 180 -12.80 9.94 10.98
N LEU A 181 -13.71 10.86 11.29
CA LEU A 181 -13.47 12.09 12.09
C LEU A 181 -12.70 11.89 13.41
N ASN A 182 -12.86 10.72 14.04
CA ASN A 182 -12.23 10.41 15.32
C ASN A 182 -10.90 9.64 15.16
N SER A 183 -10.54 9.30 13.93
CA SER A 183 -9.27 8.63 13.64
C SER A 183 -8.16 9.66 13.52
N PRO A 184 -6.92 9.30 13.91
CA PRO A 184 -5.77 10.15 13.65
C PRO A 184 -5.61 10.40 12.14
N PRO A 185 -5.09 11.57 11.73
CA PRO A 185 -4.79 11.84 10.34
C PRO A 185 -3.82 10.80 9.76
N LYS A 186 -4.07 10.40 8.52
CA LYS A 186 -3.22 9.46 7.78
C LYS A 186 -2.02 10.21 7.20
N LEU A 187 -0.89 9.53 7.00
CA LEU A 187 0.28 10.12 6.36
C LEU A 187 0.24 9.89 4.84
N CYS A 188 0.46 10.93 4.05
CA CYS A 188 0.45 10.86 2.60
C CYS A 188 1.56 11.69 1.94
N ILE A 189 1.80 11.46 0.65
CA ILE A 189 2.46 12.40 -0.25
C ILE A 189 1.38 13.15 -1.03
N THR A 190 1.53 14.46 -1.18
CA THR A 190 0.64 15.31 -1.98
C THR A 190 1.45 16.36 -2.73
N LYS A 191 0.89 16.98 -3.76
CA LYS A 191 1.57 17.99 -4.59
C LYS A 191 0.55 19.06 -5.00
N PRO A 192 0.95 20.31 -5.24
CA PRO A 192 0.08 21.31 -5.83
C PRO A 192 -0.55 20.80 -7.12
N SER A 193 -1.87 20.94 -7.24
CA SER A 193 -2.68 20.41 -8.35
C SER A 193 -2.57 18.89 -8.57
N GLY A 194 -2.05 18.16 -7.60
CA GLY A 194 -1.72 16.74 -7.70
C GLY A 194 -2.45 15.86 -6.69
N GLY A 195 -2.02 14.59 -6.73
CA GLY A 195 -2.50 13.46 -5.95
C GLY A 195 -2.54 13.60 -4.44
N VAL A 196 -3.16 12.60 -3.84
CA VAL A 196 -2.84 12.18 -2.47
C VAL A 196 -2.45 10.72 -2.51
N LEU A 197 -1.16 10.40 -2.35
CA LEU A 197 -0.67 9.03 -2.23
C LEU A 197 -0.54 8.65 -0.76
N LEU A 198 -1.34 7.69 -0.30
CA LEU A 198 -1.30 7.22 1.09
C LEU A 198 0.01 6.46 1.38
N LEU A 199 0.71 6.84 2.45
CA LEU A 199 1.94 6.19 2.93
C LEU A 199 1.68 5.28 4.12
N ALA A 200 0.93 5.77 5.10
CA ALA A 200 0.66 5.06 6.34
C ALA A 200 -0.66 5.51 6.97
N ASP A 201 -1.31 4.60 7.70
CA ASP A 201 -2.55 4.91 8.44
C ASP A 201 -2.31 5.93 9.56
N THR A 202 -1.10 5.98 10.12
CA THR A 202 -0.75 6.90 11.20
C THR A 202 0.68 7.40 11.04
N LEU A 203 0.94 8.60 11.54
CA LEU A 203 2.29 9.13 11.61
C LEU A 203 3.20 8.31 12.54
N ASP A 204 2.64 7.76 13.63
CA ASP A 204 3.38 6.97 14.61
C ASP A 204 3.90 5.66 14.01
N SER A 205 3.06 4.92 13.26
CA SER A 205 3.49 3.70 12.59
C SER A 205 4.58 3.98 11.57
N TYR A 206 4.48 5.09 10.83
CA TYR A 206 5.52 5.50 9.90
C TYR A 206 6.83 5.90 10.61
N THR A 207 6.73 6.61 11.74
CA THR A 207 7.88 6.96 12.59
C THR A 207 8.59 5.70 13.07
N LEU A 208 7.84 4.72 13.58
CA LEU A 208 8.40 3.45 14.04
C LEU A 208 9.01 2.63 12.88
N ARG A 209 8.44 2.72 11.67
CA ARG A 209 9.01 2.08 10.48
C ARG A 209 10.43 2.61 10.18
N ILE A 210 10.64 3.91 10.29
CA ILE A 210 11.96 4.55 10.12
C ILE A 210 12.92 4.09 11.23
N LEU A 211 12.48 4.14 12.48
CA LEU A 211 13.29 3.77 13.64
C LEU A 211 13.74 2.30 13.58
N THR A 212 12.84 1.40 13.20
CA THR A 212 13.15 -0.03 13.04
C THR A 212 14.09 -0.29 11.86
N TYR A 213 14.00 0.51 10.79
CA TYR A 213 14.98 0.45 9.70
C TYR A 213 16.37 0.82 10.21
N HIS A 214 16.50 1.93 10.95
CA HIS A 214 17.77 2.35 11.52
C HIS A 214 18.30 1.37 12.57
N ASP A 215 17.45 0.74 13.37
CA ASP A 215 17.87 -0.32 14.29
C ASP A 215 18.46 -1.52 13.54
N LEU A 216 17.85 -1.91 12.41
CA LEU A 216 18.38 -3.02 11.62
C LEU A 216 19.76 -2.73 10.99
N HIS A 217 19.99 -1.51 10.51
CA HIS A 217 21.19 -1.16 9.71
C HIS A 217 22.28 -0.44 10.50
N SER A 218 21.91 0.24 11.59
CA SER A 218 22.79 1.11 12.37
C SER A 218 22.45 1.04 13.88
N PRO A 219 22.40 -0.17 14.49
CA PRO A 219 21.89 -0.38 15.84
C PRO A 219 22.65 0.40 16.92
N ASP A 220 23.95 0.66 16.70
CA ASP A 220 24.81 1.34 17.67
C ASP A 220 24.80 2.88 17.53
N SER A 221 23.92 3.44 16.68
CA SER A 221 23.86 4.88 16.44
C SER A 221 23.38 5.65 17.68
N PRO A 222 24.12 6.68 18.16
CA PRO A 222 23.66 7.56 19.23
C PRO A 222 22.37 8.31 18.87
N ALA A 223 22.18 8.63 17.58
CA ALA A 223 20.95 9.25 17.10
C ALA A 223 19.76 8.31 17.16
N LEU A 224 19.96 7.03 16.81
CA LEU A 224 18.92 6.01 17.00
C LEU A 224 18.52 5.89 18.47
N THR A 225 19.49 5.82 19.37
CA THR A 225 19.23 5.72 20.82
C THR A 225 18.40 6.90 21.32
N SER A 226 18.76 8.12 20.90
CA SER A 226 18.05 9.35 21.26
C SER A 226 16.63 9.38 20.69
N SER A 227 16.48 9.05 19.41
CA SER A 227 15.18 9.02 18.73
C SER A 227 14.25 7.93 19.27
N LEU A 228 14.77 6.75 19.62
CA LEU A 228 14.01 5.67 20.26
C LEU A 228 13.55 6.06 21.67
N SER A 229 14.41 6.71 22.46
CA SER A 229 14.03 7.24 23.77
C SER A 229 12.88 8.25 23.65
N LEU A 230 13.01 9.18 22.70
CA LEU A 230 11.97 10.17 22.43
C LEU A 230 10.65 9.52 21.98
N TYR A 231 10.69 8.60 21.02
CA TYR A 231 9.52 7.86 20.56
C TYR A 231 8.85 7.07 21.69
N ASN A 232 9.63 6.32 22.47
CA ASN A 232 9.12 5.49 23.56
C ASN A 232 8.53 6.29 24.71
N SER A 233 8.93 7.55 24.90
CA SER A 233 8.32 8.44 25.91
C SER A 233 6.91 8.93 25.53
N HIS A 234 6.53 8.83 24.26
CA HIS A 234 5.23 9.29 23.74
C HIS A 234 4.35 8.16 23.22
N SER A 235 4.95 7.03 22.81
CA SER A 235 4.21 5.91 22.22
C SER A 235 3.52 5.05 23.29
N PRO A 236 2.25 4.68 23.11
CA PRO A 236 1.57 3.73 24.00
C PRO A 236 2.15 2.31 23.88
N THR A 237 2.85 2.01 22.78
CA THR A 237 3.48 0.71 22.51
C THR A 237 4.97 0.93 22.26
N PRO A 238 5.80 1.01 23.33
CA PRO A 238 7.21 1.29 23.18
C PRO A 238 7.92 0.16 22.44
N TYR A 239 8.88 0.54 21.60
CA TYR A 239 9.73 -0.36 20.85
C TYR A 239 10.97 -0.74 21.65
N THR A 240 11.32 -2.02 21.66
CA THR A 240 12.56 -2.49 22.29
C THR A 240 13.69 -2.48 21.26
N PRO A 241 14.80 -1.75 21.48
CA PRO A 241 15.97 -1.84 20.60
C PRO A 241 16.44 -3.28 20.45
N GLY A 242 16.81 -3.71 19.25
CA GLY A 242 17.20 -5.10 18.99
C GLY A 242 16.03 -6.03 18.65
N GLU A 243 14.78 -5.56 18.67
CA GLU A 243 13.61 -6.42 18.44
C GLU A 243 13.47 -6.85 16.98
N ILE A 244 13.75 -5.96 16.03
CA ILE A 244 13.71 -6.29 14.60
C ILE A 244 14.68 -7.43 14.25
N GLN A 245 15.82 -7.52 14.94
CA GLN A 245 16.83 -8.57 14.77
C GLN A 245 16.32 -9.96 15.18
N LYS A 246 15.32 -10.04 16.06
CA LYS A 246 14.67 -11.33 16.42
C LYS A 246 13.89 -11.92 15.24
N LEU A 247 13.46 -11.08 14.31
CA LEU A 247 12.71 -11.45 13.10
C LEU A 247 13.47 -11.11 11.79
N SER A 248 14.72 -10.65 11.87
CA SER A 248 15.49 -10.15 10.73
C SER A 248 15.76 -11.18 9.65
N LYS A 249 15.67 -12.48 9.96
CA LYS A 249 15.67 -13.56 8.96
C LYS A 249 14.58 -13.40 7.89
N TYR A 250 13.59 -12.54 8.13
CA TYR A 250 12.50 -12.23 7.22
C TYR A 250 12.58 -10.85 6.56
N GLY A 251 13.59 -10.02 6.92
CA GLY A 251 13.76 -8.66 6.40
C GLY A 251 12.86 -7.60 7.06
N HIS A 252 13.21 -6.33 6.86
CA HIS A 252 12.49 -5.17 7.41
C HIS A 252 11.05 -5.08 6.91
N SER A 253 10.81 -5.37 5.62
CA SER A 253 9.47 -5.33 5.02
C SER A 253 8.49 -6.25 5.75
N LYS A 254 8.88 -7.50 6.02
CA LYS A 254 8.03 -8.46 6.71
C LYS A 254 7.89 -8.15 8.19
N TYR A 255 8.92 -7.62 8.86
CA TYR A 255 8.79 -7.13 10.23
C TYR A 255 7.76 -6.00 10.30
N SER A 256 7.90 -5.00 9.42
CA SER A 256 7.02 -3.83 9.37
C SER A 256 5.56 -4.22 9.16
N ALA A 257 5.28 -5.09 8.17
CA ALA A 257 3.93 -5.58 7.89
C ALA A 257 3.29 -6.33 9.08
N LEU A 258 4.09 -6.98 9.93
CA LEU A 258 3.61 -7.81 11.04
C LEU A 258 3.57 -7.09 12.40
N ARG A 259 4.44 -6.11 12.62
CA ARG A 259 4.70 -5.53 13.95
C ARG A 259 4.58 -4.02 14.02
N VAL A 260 4.70 -3.31 12.90
CA VAL A 260 4.72 -1.84 12.89
C VAL A 260 3.41 -1.29 12.36
N GLY A 261 2.95 -1.77 11.22
CA GLY A 261 1.72 -1.30 10.62
C GLY A 261 1.54 -1.80 9.19
N PRO A 262 0.33 -1.68 8.64
CA PRO A 262 0.15 -1.89 7.22
C PRO A 262 0.80 -0.73 6.46
N PHE A 263 1.58 -1.05 5.43
CA PHE A 263 2.13 -0.07 4.50
C PHE A 263 1.89 -0.57 3.08
N ARG A 264 1.32 0.28 2.23
CA ARG A 264 0.93 -0.06 0.86
C ARG A 264 2.11 -0.61 0.06
N ASP A 265 3.21 0.13 0.06
CA ASP A 265 4.43 -0.17 -0.68
C ASP A 265 5.08 -1.50 -0.21
N ILE A 266 4.94 -1.85 1.06
CA ILE A 266 5.46 -3.12 1.58
C ILE A 266 4.68 -4.31 1.01
N TYR A 267 3.36 -4.21 0.86
CA TYR A 267 2.59 -5.30 0.27
C TYR A 267 2.90 -5.46 -1.22
N ASP A 268 3.08 -4.35 -1.95
CA ASP A 268 3.52 -4.37 -3.35
C ASP A 268 4.88 -5.06 -3.48
N LEU A 269 5.85 -4.65 -2.64
CA LEU A 269 7.19 -5.24 -2.60
C LEU A 269 7.14 -6.74 -2.30
N LEU A 270 6.36 -7.17 -1.30
CA LEU A 270 6.20 -8.58 -0.96
C LEU A 270 5.59 -9.39 -2.11
N SER A 271 4.66 -8.83 -2.87
CA SER A 271 4.10 -9.48 -4.06
C SER A 271 5.13 -9.60 -5.18
N ILE A 272 5.88 -8.53 -5.46
CA ILE A 272 6.95 -8.53 -6.47
C ILE A 272 8.02 -9.55 -6.12
N GLU A 273 8.52 -9.54 -4.88
CA GLU A 273 9.55 -10.49 -4.44
C GLU A 273 9.12 -11.95 -4.64
N LYS A 274 7.86 -12.27 -4.28
CA LYS A 274 7.32 -13.62 -4.45
C LYS A 274 7.21 -13.99 -5.91
N TYR A 275 6.75 -13.05 -6.76
CA TYR A 275 6.63 -13.26 -8.20
C TYR A 275 7.99 -13.59 -8.82
N LEU A 276 9.00 -12.78 -8.50
CA LEU A 276 10.36 -12.95 -9.01
C LEU A 276 11.03 -14.24 -8.51
N LYS A 277 10.73 -14.67 -7.28
CA LYS A 277 11.19 -15.96 -6.73
C LYS A 277 10.53 -17.18 -7.39
N GLY A 278 9.59 -16.98 -8.33
CA GLY A 278 8.84 -18.06 -8.98
C GLY A 278 7.89 -18.77 -8.01
N SER A 279 7.38 -18.05 -7.01
CA SER A 279 6.41 -18.59 -6.05
C SER A 279 5.08 -18.94 -6.74
N THR A 280 4.21 -19.66 -6.03
CA THR A 280 2.88 -19.95 -6.58
C THR A 280 2.08 -18.66 -6.79
N GLU A 281 1.22 -18.65 -7.81
CA GLU A 281 0.32 -17.52 -8.09
C GLU A 281 -0.47 -17.08 -6.86
N LEU A 282 -0.97 -18.05 -6.08
CA LEU A 282 -1.68 -17.81 -4.82
C LEU A 282 -0.82 -17.02 -3.83
N ASP A 283 0.46 -17.38 -3.67
CA ASP A 283 1.36 -16.69 -2.76
C ASP A 283 1.63 -15.26 -3.23
N VAL A 284 1.82 -15.07 -4.53
CA VAL A 284 2.07 -13.75 -5.15
C VAL A 284 0.87 -12.83 -4.96
N LEU A 285 -0.32 -13.29 -5.32
CA LEU A 285 -1.55 -12.49 -5.26
C LEU A 285 -1.99 -12.22 -3.81
N SER A 286 -1.67 -13.11 -2.86
CA SER A 286 -2.09 -12.93 -1.46
C SER A 286 -1.67 -11.58 -0.84
N SER A 287 -0.45 -11.07 -1.12
CA SER A 287 -0.03 -9.78 -0.55
C SER A 287 -0.76 -8.61 -1.22
N ALA A 288 -0.96 -8.67 -2.54
CA ALA A 288 -1.66 -7.64 -3.31
C ALA A 288 -3.16 -7.60 -2.97
N GLU A 289 -3.81 -8.74 -2.77
CA GLU A 289 -5.18 -8.83 -2.28
C GLU A 289 -5.32 -8.26 -0.87
N VAL A 290 -4.37 -8.56 0.03
CA VAL A 290 -4.32 -7.94 1.36
C VAL A 290 -4.13 -6.42 1.25
N ASN A 291 -3.33 -5.94 0.30
CA ASN A 291 -3.17 -4.51 0.03
C ASN A 291 -4.49 -3.85 -0.37
N ASN A 292 -5.19 -4.44 -1.35
CA ASN A 292 -6.51 -3.97 -1.82
C ASN A 292 -7.53 -3.94 -0.68
N GLY A 293 -7.59 -5.00 0.13
CA GLY A 293 -8.54 -5.09 1.24
C GLY A 293 -8.24 -4.14 2.41
N LYS A 294 -7.00 -3.67 2.55
CA LYS A 294 -6.60 -2.77 3.65
C LYS A 294 -6.78 -1.31 3.33
N PHE A 295 -6.37 -0.88 2.14
CA PHE A 295 -6.34 0.54 1.80
C PHE A 295 -7.41 0.94 0.77
N GLY A 296 -7.87 0.01 -0.07
CA GLY A 296 -8.94 0.28 -1.04
C GLY A 296 -8.62 1.42 -2.04
N CYS A 297 -7.35 1.77 -2.22
CA CYS A 297 -6.92 2.88 -3.08
C CYS A 297 -6.84 2.42 -4.54
N GLY A 298 -7.14 3.33 -5.48
CA GLY A 298 -7.09 3.01 -6.91
C GLY A 298 -5.67 2.61 -7.36
N SER A 299 -4.64 3.20 -6.77
CA SER A 299 -3.24 2.82 -7.01
C SER A 299 -2.95 1.34 -6.72
N ASN A 300 -3.65 0.73 -5.77
CA ASN A 300 -3.48 -0.70 -5.45
C ASN A 300 -4.09 -1.57 -6.54
N PHE A 301 -5.25 -1.15 -7.08
CA PHE A 301 -5.91 -1.85 -8.18
C PHE A 301 -5.12 -1.74 -9.49
N ILE A 302 -4.43 -0.62 -9.75
CA ILE A 302 -3.48 -0.51 -10.86
C ILE A 302 -2.33 -1.50 -10.68
N PHE A 303 -1.68 -1.49 -9.50
CA PHE A 303 -0.60 -2.44 -9.22
C PHE A 303 -1.06 -3.89 -9.39
N TYR A 304 -2.24 -4.22 -8.85
CA TYR A 304 -2.84 -5.54 -8.94
C TYR A 304 -3.14 -5.95 -10.38
N SER A 305 -3.69 -5.03 -11.19
CA SER A 305 -3.92 -5.23 -12.62
C SER A 305 -2.62 -5.50 -13.38
N ARG A 306 -1.59 -4.66 -13.17
CA ARG A 306 -0.27 -4.84 -13.78
C ARG A 306 0.36 -6.19 -13.39
N LEU A 307 0.22 -6.60 -12.13
CA LEU A 307 0.71 -7.88 -11.63
C LEU A 307 -0.01 -9.07 -12.28
N LEU A 308 -1.34 -9.02 -12.38
CA LEU A 308 -2.16 -10.05 -13.04
C LEU A 308 -1.82 -10.18 -14.51
N LYS A 309 -1.60 -9.06 -15.23
CA LYS A 309 -1.24 -9.06 -16.65
C LYS A 309 0.08 -9.77 -16.96
N LYS A 310 0.95 -9.93 -15.97
CA LYS A 310 2.18 -10.72 -16.10
C LYS A 310 1.98 -12.22 -15.93
N MET A 311 0.83 -12.63 -15.40
CA MET A 311 0.51 -14.03 -15.16
C MET A 311 -0.22 -14.63 -16.36
N LYS A 312 0.01 -15.91 -16.61
CA LYS A 312 -0.56 -16.60 -17.77
C LYS A 312 -2.08 -16.74 -17.62
N ASN A 313 -2.83 -16.36 -18.65
CA ASN A 313 -4.30 -16.47 -18.75
C ASN A 313 -5.08 -15.66 -17.70
N ARG A 314 -4.57 -14.48 -17.30
CA ARG A 314 -5.20 -13.60 -16.31
C ARG A 314 -5.59 -12.23 -16.88
N ASP A 315 -5.63 -12.09 -18.20
CA ASP A 315 -5.91 -10.82 -18.88
C ASP A 315 -7.30 -10.24 -18.53
N ASP A 316 -8.32 -11.11 -18.45
CA ASP A 316 -9.66 -10.68 -18.06
C ASP A 316 -9.71 -10.16 -16.62
N GLU A 317 -9.03 -10.85 -15.70
CA GLU A 317 -8.96 -10.43 -14.31
C GLU A 317 -8.13 -9.15 -14.13
N ALA A 318 -7.04 -9.00 -14.89
CA ALA A 318 -6.25 -7.78 -14.93
C ALA A 318 -7.11 -6.59 -15.39
N ARG A 319 -7.91 -6.80 -16.44
CA ARG A 319 -8.83 -5.79 -16.96
C ARG A 319 -9.91 -5.41 -15.95
N ASP A 320 -10.51 -6.39 -15.29
CA ASP A 320 -11.53 -6.14 -14.26
C ASP A 320 -10.94 -5.45 -13.02
N ALA A 321 -9.70 -5.78 -12.64
CA ALA A 321 -8.98 -5.08 -11.58
C ALA A 321 -8.77 -3.60 -11.93
N ALA A 322 -8.36 -3.28 -13.15
CA ALA A 322 -8.20 -1.89 -13.59
C ALA A 322 -9.53 -1.13 -13.60
N ARG A 323 -10.63 -1.77 -14.00
CA ARG A 323 -11.97 -1.16 -13.95
C ARG A 323 -12.44 -0.84 -12.53
N ASN A 324 -11.99 -1.60 -11.52
CA ASN A 324 -12.33 -1.32 -10.12
C ASN A 324 -11.71 -0.04 -9.58
N VAL A 325 -10.73 0.56 -10.28
CA VAL A 325 -10.18 1.88 -9.91
C VAL A 325 -11.29 2.94 -9.79
N ILE A 326 -12.31 2.89 -10.65
CA ILE A 326 -13.41 3.87 -10.70
C ILE A 326 -14.31 3.83 -9.46
N LYS A 327 -14.30 2.70 -8.76
CA LYS A 327 -15.02 2.54 -7.49
C LYS A 327 -14.23 3.09 -6.31
N CYS A 328 -12.96 3.44 -6.52
CA CYS A 328 -12.13 4.07 -5.52
C CYS A 328 -12.36 5.58 -5.54
N ASN A 329 -12.09 6.21 -4.41
CA ASN A 329 -12.09 7.66 -4.30
C ASN A 329 -10.85 8.20 -5.05
N LEU A 330 -11.03 8.74 -6.24
CA LEU A 330 -9.92 9.16 -7.11
C LEU A 330 -9.25 10.44 -6.57
N GLY A 331 -10.03 11.32 -5.94
CA GLY A 331 -9.54 12.53 -5.28
C GLY A 331 -8.79 12.26 -3.96
N VAL A 332 -9.19 11.24 -3.19
CA VAL A 332 -8.57 10.91 -1.89
C VAL A 332 -7.96 9.52 -1.92
N ALA A 333 -6.63 9.45 -1.84
CA ALA A 333 -5.84 8.22 -1.97
C ALA A 333 -5.73 7.73 -3.44
N SER A 334 -5.23 8.63 -4.27
CA SER A 334 -5.12 8.58 -5.72
C SER A 334 -4.15 7.53 -6.25
N LEU A 335 -4.14 7.41 -7.58
CA LEU A 335 -3.32 6.50 -8.38
C LEU A 335 -1.80 6.78 -8.23
N SER A 336 -1.45 8.07 -8.21
CA SER A 336 -0.14 8.62 -7.83
C SER A 336 -0.32 10.11 -7.50
N VAL A 337 0.79 10.82 -7.27
CA VAL A 337 0.80 12.28 -7.15
C VAL A 337 0.57 13.02 -8.48
N ASP A 338 0.70 12.34 -9.62
CA ASP A 338 0.59 12.88 -10.97
C ASP A 338 -0.56 12.18 -11.73
N TYR A 339 -1.82 12.60 -11.49
CA TYR A 339 -3.04 11.88 -11.92
C TYR A 339 -3.17 11.59 -13.42
N LEU A 340 -2.70 12.50 -14.28
CA LEU A 340 -3.00 12.45 -15.71
C LEU A 340 -2.36 11.24 -16.39
N GLU A 341 -1.11 10.91 -16.05
CA GLU A 341 -0.43 9.75 -16.60
C GLU A 341 -1.07 8.43 -16.13
N ASP A 342 -1.58 8.41 -14.90
CA ASP A 342 -2.25 7.23 -14.37
C ASP A 342 -3.63 6.98 -14.99
N PHE A 343 -4.39 8.04 -15.30
CA PHE A 343 -5.69 7.88 -15.94
C PHE A 343 -5.56 7.22 -17.31
N GLU A 344 -4.60 7.67 -18.13
CA GLU A 344 -4.28 7.04 -19.41
C GLU A 344 -3.87 5.57 -19.23
N ASP A 345 -3.09 5.27 -18.18
CA ASP A 345 -2.70 3.89 -17.90
C ASP A 345 -3.88 3.01 -17.49
N VAL A 346 -4.82 3.54 -16.70
CA VAL A 346 -6.04 2.84 -16.32
C VAL A 346 -6.91 2.57 -17.53
N GLU A 347 -7.13 3.55 -18.42
CA GLU A 347 -7.89 3.36 -19.67
C GLU A 347 -7.33 2.19 -20.49
N ARG A 348 -6.00 2.20 -20.66
CA ARG A 348 -5.25 1.16 -21.38
C ARG A 348 -5.35 -0.21 -20.72
N LEU A 349 -5.22 -0.29 -19.39
CA LEU A 349 -5.31 -1.56 -18.64
C LEU A 349 -6.74 -2.11 -18.58
N ALA A 350 -7.73 -1.22 -18.44
CA ALA A 350 -9.15 -1.55 -18.36
C ALA A 350 -9.80 -1.81 -19.73
N GLY A 351 -9.09 -1.52 -20.82
CA GLY A 351 -9.60 -1.63 -22.19
C GLY A 351 -10.84 -0.76 -22.40
N ILE A 352 -10.78 0.49 -21.91
CA ILE A 352 -11.83 1.48 -22.06
C ILE A 352 -11.58 2.21 -23.40
N GLU A 353 -12.60 2.29 -24.24
CA GLU A 353 -12.52 2.94 -25.57
C GLU A 353 -12.89 4.43 -25.53
N VAL A 354 -13.43 4.89 -24.40
CA VAL A 354 -13.77 6.29 -24.08
C VAL A 354 -12.81 6.82 -23.01
N SER A 355 -12.88 8.11 -22.68
CA SER A 355 -12.12 8.62 -21.54
C SER A 355 -12.56 7.96 -20.23
N LEU A 356 -11.65 7.89 -19.27
CA LEU A 356 -11.92 7.38 -17.93
C LEU A 356 -13.01 8.21 -17.25
N GLU A 357 -13.06 9.52 -17.52
CA GLU A 357 -14.09 10.44 -17.06
C GLU A 357 -15.48 10.03 -17.59
N ASP A 358 -15.63 9.82 -18.91
CA ASP A 358 -16.90 9.39 -19.52
C ASP A 358 -17.35 8.04 -18.96
N PHE A 359 -16.39 7.12 -18.79
CA PHE A 359 -16.68 5.81 -18.22
C PHE A 359 -17.06 5.90 -16.74
N TYR A 360 -16.42 6.77 -15.95
CA TYR A 360 -16.78 7.06 -14.56
C TYR A 360 -18.23 7.53 -14.44
N TYR A 361 -18.63 8.55 -15.20
CA TYR A 361 -20.01 9.05 -15.12
C TYR A 361 -21.04 8.04 -15.60
N LYS A 362 -20.70 7.20 -16.60
CA LYS A 362 -21.56 6.10 -17.04
C LYS A 362 -21.78 5.07 -15.92
N VAL A 363 -20.72 4.71 -15.19
CA VAL A 363 -20.81 3.79 -14.05
C VAL A 363 -21.63 4.42 -12.92
N LYS A 364 -21.32 5.66 -12.52
CA LYS A 364 -22.06 6.38 -11.46
C LYS A 364 -23.54 6.54 -11.79
N LYS A 365 -23.89 6.85 -13.04
CA LYS A 365 -25.28 6.92 -13.48
C LYS A 365 -25.99 5.57 -13.33
N SER A 366 -25.35 4.49 -13.76
CA SER A 366 -25.86 3.12 -13.61
C SER A 366 -26.04 2.73 -12.13
N GLU A 367 -25.10 3.11 -11.25
CA GLU A 367 -25.19 2.86 -9.80
C GLU A 367 -26.34 3.65 -9.17
N LYS A 368 -26.53 4.93 -9.54
CA LYS A 368 -27.65 5.77 -9.07
C LYS A 368 -29.01 5.22 -9.52
N GLU A 369 -29.12 4.74 -10.76
CA GLU A 369 -30.33 4.10 -11.28
C GLU A 369 -30.69 2.82 -10.52
N GLN A 370 -29.70 2.07 -10.04
CA GLN A 370 -29.90 0.86 -9.22
C GLN A 370 -30.18 1.17 -7.74
N ALA A 371 -29.61 2.26 -7.21
CA ALA A 371 -29.74 2.65 -5.81
C ALA A 371 -31.08 3.32 -5.47
N ASN A 372 -31.80 3.84 -6.48
CA ASN A 372 -33.12 4.46 -6.31
C ASN A 372 -34.21 3.49 -5.77
N ASP A 373 -33.91 2.20 -5.62
CA ASP A 373 -34.77 1.21 -4.95
C ASP A 373 -34.48 1.04 -3.44
N SER A 374 -33.50 1.76 -2.85
CA SER A 374 -33.15 1.67 -1.42
C SER A 374 -33.13 3.04 -0.72
N ASP A 375 -34.04 3.24 0.23
CA ASP A 375 -34.47 4.55 0.73
C ASP A 375 -33.80 4.99 2.07
N GLU A 376 -32.53 4.64 2.34
CA GLU A 376 -31.93 4.80 3.69
C GLU A 376 -30.55 5.49 3.75
N GLN A 377 -30.18 6.37 2.81
CA GLN A 377 -28.95 7.16 2.99
C GLN A 377 -29.16 8.29 4.01
N THR A 378 -28.28 8.39 5.00
CA THR A 378 -28.32 9.51 5.96
C THR A 378 -27.85 10.81 5.28
N PRO A 379 -28.18 12.00 5.81
CA PRO A 379 -27.63 13.26 5.29
C PRO A 379 -26.09 13.29 5.27
N ARG A 380 -25.48 12.63 6.26
CA ARG A 380 -24.02 12.46 6.33
C ARG A 380 -23.49 11.64 5.17
N ASP A 381 -24.10 10.49 4.88
CA ASP A 381 -23.64 9.60 3.79
C ASP A 381 -23.78 10.28 2.43
N ARG A 382 -24.88 11.02 2.23
CA ARG A 382 -25.06 11.84 1.02
C ARG A 382 -23.99 12.92 0.88
N ALA A 383 -23.61 13.57 1.98
CA ALA A 383 -22.55 14.60 1.95
C ALA A 383 -21.17 13.99 1.70
N ILE A 384 -20.88 12.81 2.25
CA ILE A 384 -19.65 12.07 1.95
C ILE A 384 -19.59 11.72 0.46
N GLU A 385 -20.66 11.15 -0.10
CA GLU A 385 -20.69 10.80 -1.53
C GLU A 385 -20.61 12.03 -2.43
N ALA A 386 -21.38 13.09 -2.15
CA ALA A 386 -21.31 14.32 -2.94
C ALA A 386 -19.93 15.00 -2.85
N GLY A 387 -19.28 14.96 -1.69
CA GLY A 387 -17.92 15.47 -1.52
C GLY A 387 -16.90 14.64 -2.30
N ARG A 388 -17.05 13.31 -2.33
CA ARG A 388 -16.23 12.42 -3.16
C ARG A 388 -16.38 12.69 -4.64
N GLU A 389 -17.63 12.76 -5.12
CA GLU A 389 -17.93 13.08 -6.51
C GLU A 389 -17.27 14.41 -6.91
N LEU A 390 -17.44 15.47 -6.12
CA LEU A 390 -16.80 16.77 -6.39
C LEU A 390 -15.27 16.69 -6.47
N LEU A 391 -14.63 15.93 -5.58
CA LEU A 391 -13.17 15.76 -5.59
C LEU A 391 -12.69 14.96 -6.81
N ASP A 392 -13.43 13.92 -7.21
CA ASP A 392 -13.14 13.15 -8.42
C ASP A 392 -13.27 14.01 -9.68
N GLU A 393 -14.30 14.85 -9.76
CA GLU A 393 -14.50 15.79 -10.88
C GLU A 393 -13.33 16.77 -11.02
N VAL A 394 -12.80 17.27 -9.91
CA VAL A 394 -11.66 18.18 -9.90
C VAL A 394 -10.37 17.45 -10.29
N ALA A 395 -10.22 16.20 -9.86
CA ALA A 395 -9.09 15.36 -10.24
C ALA A 395 -9.03 15.16 -11.77
N PHE A 396 -10.16 14.84 -12.42
CA PHE A 396 -10.24 14.70 -13.88
C PHE A 396 -9.86 15.98 -14.63
N LYS A 397 -10.13 17.16 -14.04
CA LYS A 397 -9.84 18.48 -14.62
C LYS A 397 -8.43 19.00 -14.31
N GLY A 398 -7.55 18.18 -13.74
CA GLY A 398 -6.16 18.53 -13.46
C GLY A 398 -5.92 19.15 -12.08
N GLY A 399 -6.85 18.99 -11.13
CA GLY A 399 -6.58 19.24 -9.71
C GLY A 399 -6.59 20.71 -9.30
N ASP A 400 -7.45 21.57 -9.86
CA ASP A 400 -7.67 22.91 -9.29
C ASP A 400 -8.45 22.83 -7.97
N TRP A 401 -7.75 22.43 -6.91
CA TRP A 401 -8.30 22.23 -5.57
C TRP A 401 -8.83 23.50 -4.95
N SER A 402 -8.31 24.67 -5.35
CA SER A 402 -8.76 25.95 -4.83
C SER A 402 -10.22 26.22 -5.20
N SER A 403 -10.62 25.84 -6.42
CA SER A 403 -11.94 26.13 -6.98
C SER A 403 -13.09 25.40 -6.28
N CYS A 404 -12.84 24.22 -5.70
CA CYS A 404 -13.90 23.38 -5.14
C CYS A 404 -14.10 23.52 -3.63
N ARG A 405 -13.21 24.23 -2.92
CA ARG A 405 -13.24 24.34 -1.45
C ARG A 405 -14.55 24.90 -0.93
N ASP A 406 -15.09 25.95 -1.54
CA ASP A 406 -16.36 26.56 -1.09
C ASP A 406 -17.54 25.61 -1.21
N ASP A 407 -17.63 24.90 -2.33
CA ASP A 407 -18.67 23.91 -2.57
C ASP A 407 -18.51 22.71 -1.64
N LEU A 408 -17.28 22.24 -1.42
CA LEU A 408 -16.98 21.13 -0.53
C LEU A 408 -17.33 21.47 0.93
N ARG A 409 -17.01 22.69 1.39
CA ARG A 409 -17.42 23.21 2.71
C ARG A 409 -18.93 23.23 2.85
N ARG A 410 -19.64 23.72 1.83
CA ARG A 410 -21.11 23.74 1.82
C ARG A 410 -21.68 22.32 1.94
N ILE A 411 -21.20 21.38 1.11
CA ILE A 411 -21.64 19.98 1.12
C ILE A 411 -21.51 19.37 2.51
N TYR A 412 -20.32 19.45 3.12
CA TYR A 412 -20.11 18.87 4.44
C TYR A 412 -20.91 19.56 5.54
N LYS A 413 -21.07 20.89 5.47
CA LYS A 413 -21.89 21.64 6.42
C LYS A 413 -23.37 21.23 6.35
N GLU A 414 -23.93 21.07 5.15
CA GLU A 414 -25.31 20.60 4.94
C GLU A 414 -25.51 19.15 5.42
N GLY A 415 -24.48 18.32 5.32
CA GLY A 415 -24.45 16.96 5.90
C GLY A 415 -24.29 16.90 7.43
N GLY A 416 -24.18 18.05 8.12
CA GLY A 416 -23.95 18.14 9.56
C GLY A 416 -22.50 17.88 9.99
N MET A 417 -21.56 17.82 9.03
CA MET A 417 -20.14 17.55 9.24
C MET A 417 -19.36 18.86 9.45
N ASN A 418 -19.78 19.66 10.42
CA ASN A 418 -19.24 21.02 10.65
C ASN A 418 -17.73 21.05 10.87
N ALA A 419 -17.16 20.05 11.58
CA ALA A 419 -15.72 19.96 11.82
C ALA A 419 -14.92 19.78 10.52
N VAL A 420 -15.46 19.05 9.53
CA VAL A 420 -14.82 18.89 8.21
C VAL A 420 -14.92 20.19 7.42
N ALA A 421 -16.09 20.82 7.44
CA ALA A 421 -16.32 22.09 6.75
C ALA A 421 -15.51 23.26 7.32
N GLU A 422 -15.17 23.22 8.61
CA GLU A 422 -14.29 24.20 9.27
C GLU A 422 -12.81 23.91 9.04
N PHE A 423 -12.45 22.63 8.87
CA PHE A 423 -11.08 22.23 8.51
C PHE A 423 -10.71 22.66 7.08
N ILE A 424 -11.62 22.48 6.12
CA ILE A 424 -11.46 22.90 4.71
C ILE A 424 -11.47 24.43 4.62
#